data_AF-A0A2P2GIN5-F1
#
_entry.id   AF-A0A2P2GIN5-F1
#
_cell.length_a   1.000
_cell.length_b   1.000
_cell.length_c   1.000
_cell.angle_alpha   90.00
_cell.angle_beta   90.00
_cell.angle_gamma   90.00
#
_symmetry.space_group_name_H-M   'P 1'
#
loop_
_entity.id
_entity.type
_entity.pdbx_description
1 polymer ?
#
loop_
_entity_poly.entity_id
_entity_poly.type
_entity_poly.pdbx_seq_one_letter_code
_entity_poly.pdbx_strand_id
1 'polypeptide(L)'
;MGPLLAPPGTGHVAAARAIRRRLDRLPVTSRMMVSAVAELPLPDEPAARALGRHLVRTGHDLTSVRVGLALLARLGEPADVPYVRDLGLLRGLTRPAVLALERLDPRAAALLRLACRTQGPVTAELVAALGSGDARAAAAAVIAEPLGLTDAGPGRARLIAEAADLAGLLRRDRTDPRLLLQAGRLLVRMADPRADRSEILHHRDAAEVYEAVVRRSCGLPPTVERAAVLLSLALDLDSGPSHLLPWREGQREQLLDALGALLTSPGWAALPDRADAAAPPGARHRAAWLRDATGRLFAARPAPPRLRIEVVAADPVERRPVETRFLIDGRPLVPEAFGRGPGHAPEHLLDSGDLVATGEPREVRLAEAWCTEGCCGALHVTVVREGDEVVWRDWRRPDRLPGGAVPPPLPAYRFDAAAYDAELARAVREDGWSWPARETARLLAAGLRRDPELPARWGARLLRVGLDTRDPYTTALWFRSAPGSPAGAADGRDEPPPFVWRLPDDGTDPRERAAAALRRLAEQDPREYAERRGGGH
;
A
#
# COMPACT_ATOMS: atom_id res chain seq x y z
N MET A 1 -22.24 10.06 -40.31
CA MET A 1 -22.80 11.15 -39.50
C MET A 1 -24.00 11.73 -40.23
N GLY A 2 -25.20 11.62 -39.66
CA GLY A 2 -26.47 12.11 -40.20
C GLY A 2 -27.50 12.15 -39.06
N PRO A 3 -28.46 13.09 -39.06
CA PRO A 3 -28.90 13.79 -37.86
C PRO A 3 -29.85 12.98 -36.97
N LEU A 4 -29.49 12.84 -35.70
CA LEU A 4 -30.33 12.34 -34.61
C LEU A 4 -31.07 13.53 -33.99
N LEU A 5 -32.15 14.03 -34.60
CA LEU A 5 -33.07 14.94 -33.90
C LEU A 5 -34.50 14.69 -34.38
N ALA A 6 -35.36 14.20 -33.47
CA ALA A 6 -36.81 14.13 -33.57
C ALA A 6 -37.40 14.62 -32.21
N PRO A 7 -38.62 15.19 -32.19
CA PRO A 7 -39.11 16.10 -31.14
C PRO A 7 -39.35 15.43 -29.77
N PRO A 8 -39.44 16.23 -28.68
CA PRO A 8 -39.32 15.72 -27.31
C PRO A 8 -40.57 14.93 -26.92
N GLY A 9 -40.36 13.65 -26.58
CA GLY A 9 -41.38 12.76 -26.00
C GLY A 9 -41.36 11.32 -26.53
N THR A 10 -41.10 11.13 -27.82
CA THR A 10 -41.12 9.80 -28.49
C THR A 10 -39.80 9.40 -29.14
N GLY A 11 -38.88 10.36 -29.34
CA GLY A 11 -37.59 10.15 -29.99
C GLY A 11 -36.65 9.18 -29.26
N HIS A 12 -36.62 9.21 -27.91
CA HIS A 12 -35.69 8.36 -27.14
C HIS A 12 -36.05 6.87 -27.20
N VAL A 13 -37.33 6.51 -27.31
CA VAL A 13 -37.78 5.10 -27.42
C VAL A 13 -37.45 4.54 -28.80
N ALA A 14 -37.63 5.34 -29.86
CA ALA A 14 -37.24 4.99 -31.22
C ALA A 14 -35.71 4.88 -31.36
N ALA A 15 -34.97 5.81 -30.76
CA ALA A 15 -33.50 5.80 -30.70
C ALA A 15 -32.97 4.59 -29.91
N ALA A 16 -33.56 4.26 -28.76
CA ALA A 16 -33.21 3.08 -27.96
C ALA A 16 -33.43 1.78 -28.76
N ARG A 17 -34.56 1.65 -29.46
CA ARG A 17 -34.83 0.52 -30.36
C ARG A 17 -33.86 0.45 -31.53
N ALA A 18 -33.50 1.59 -32.12
CA ALA A 18 -32.55 1.65 -33.23
C ALA A 18 -31.12 1.30 -32.80
N ILE A 19 -30.68 1.77 -31.64
CA ILE A 19 -29.40 1.44 -31.04
C ILE A 19 -29.35 -0.05 -30.70
N ARG A 20 -30.39 -0.60 -30.05
CA ARG A 20 -30.49 -2.04 -29.77
C ARG A 20 -30.29 -2.89 -31.04
N ARG A 21 -31.06 -2.60 -32.10
CA ARG A 21 -30.92 -3.30 -33.39
C ARG A 21 -29.52 -3.20 -34.01
N ARG A 22 -28.76 -2.15 -33.72
CA ARG A 22 -27.38 -1.99 -34.17
C ARG A 22 -26.40 -2.73 -33.27
N LEU A 23 -26.61 -2.73 -31.95
CA LEU A 23 -25.78 -3.46 -30.99
C LEU A 23 -25.90 -4.97 -31.17
N ASP A 24 -27.09 -5.49 -31.44
CA ASP A 24 -27.34 -6.93 -31.70
C ASP A 24 -26.62 -7.45 -32.95
N ARG A 25 -26.21 -6.55 -33.86
CA ARG A 25 -25.51 -6.88 -35.11
C ARG A 25 -23.98 -6.78 -35.00
N LEU A 26 -23.47 -6.28 -33.88
CA LEU A 26 -22.04 -6.07 -33.67
C LEU A 26 -21.46 -7.28 -32.92
N PRO A 27 -20.43 -7.97 -33.45
CA PRO A 27 -19.79 -9.10 -32.78
C PRO A 27 -18.82 -8.62 -31.68
N VAL A 28 -19.32 -7.79 -30.77
CA VAL A 28 -18.50 -7.02 -29.83
C VAL A 28 -18.95 -7.33 -28.41
N THR A 29 -18.00 -7.67 -27.54
CA THR A 29 -18.32 -8.00 -26.14
C THR A 29 -18.87 -6.77 -25.40
N SER A 30 -19.73 -6.98 -24.38
CA SER A 30 -20.30 -5.87 -23.60
C SER A 30 -19.24 -4.95 -22.96
N ARG A 31 -18.04 -5.47 -22.70
CA ARG A 31 -16.93 -4.70 -22.13
C ARG A 31 -16.35 -3.67 -23.13
N MET A 32 -16.23 -4.07 -24.39
CA MET A 32 -15.77 -3.20 -25.46
C MET A 32 -16.83 -2.13 -25.79
N MET A 33 -18.12 -2.45 -25.69
CA MET A 33 -19.21 -1.49 -25.88
C MET A 33 -19.23 -0.38 -24.82
N VAL A 34 -19.04 -0.70 -23.55
CA VAL A 34 -18.94 0.32 -22.47
C VAL A 34 -17.75 1.25 -22.71
N SER A 35 -16.62 0.72 -23.17
CA SER A 35 -15.43 1.51 -23.49
C SER A 35 -15.67 2.42 -24.70
N ALA A 36 -16.34 1.92 -25.74
CA ALA A 36 -16.73 2.73 -26.90
C ALA A 36 -17.70 3.85 -26.51
N VAL A 37 -18.65 3.61 -25.60
CA VAL A 37 -19.54 4.65 -25.06
C VAL A 37 -18.79 5.70 -24.24
N ALA A 38 -17.68 5.35 -23.60
CA ALA A 38 -16.84 6.31 -22.90
C ALA A 38 -16.21 7.34 -23.86
N GLU A 39 -15.87 6.92 -25.08
CA GLU A 39 -15.15 7.74 -26.07
C GLU A 39 -16.05 8.36 -27.15
N LEU A 40 -17.32 7.95 -27.22
CA LEU A 40 -18.28 8.46 -28.21
C LEU A 40 -18.50 9.99 -28.06
N PRO A 41 -18.41 10.80 -29.12
CA PRO A 41 -18.85 12.19 -29.07
C PRO A 41 -20.36 12.24 -28.86
N LEU A 42 -20.81 13.03 -27.89
CA LEU A 42 -22.23 13.18 -27.53
C LEU A 42 -22.68 14.62 -27.82
N PRO A 43 -23.06 14.93 -29.08
CA PRO A 43 -23.41 16.30 -29.48
C PRO A 43 -24.72 16.81 -28.85
N ASP A 44 -25.58 15.91 -28.37
CA ASP A 44 -26.80 16.24 -27.61
C ASP A 44 -26.77 15.48 -26.28
N GLU A 45 -26.15 16.11 -25.27
CA GLU A 45 -26.02 15.55 -23.93
C GLU A 45 -27.38 15.33 -23.23
N PRO A 46 -28.35 16.27 -23.28
CA PRO A 46 -29.69 16.03 -22.74
C PRO A 46 -30.36 14.78 -23.33
N ALA A 47 -30.31 14.58 -24.65
CA ALA A 47 -30.89 13.41 -25.29
C ALA A 47 -30.15 12.12 -24.94
N ALA A 48 -28.82 12.16 -24.86
CA ALA A 48 -28.01 11.03 -24.45
C ALA A 48 -28.27 10.64 -22.98
N ARG A 49 -28.46 11.62 -22.09
CA ARG A 49 -28.88 11.39 -20.69
C ARG A 49 -30.26 10.77 -20.61
N ALA A 50 -31.24 11.31 -21.34
CA ALA A 50 -32.60 10.77 -21.39
C ALA A 50 -32.64 9.32 -21.91
N LEU A 51 -31.83 9.02 -22.94
CA LEU A 51 -31.63 7.67 -23.43
C LEU A 51 -30.99 6.76 -22.35
N GLY A 52 -29.95 7.24 -21.67
CA GLY A 52 -29.31 6.52 -20.56
C GLY A 52 -30.31 6.13 -19.48
N ARG A 53 -31.13 7.09 -19.03
CA ARG A 53 -32.22 6.87 -18.06
C ARG A 53 -33.24 5.84 -18.56
N HIS A 54 -33.64 5.94 -19.83
CA HIS A 54 -34.60 5.00 -20.42
C HIS A 54 -34.03 3.58 -20.43
N LEU A 55 -32.80 3.38 -20.92
CA LEU A 55 -32.16 2.08 -20.98
C LEU A 55 -31.96 1.44 -19.59
N VAL A 56 -31.61 2.23 -18.57
CA VAL A 56 -31.46 1.76 -17.19
C VAL A 56 -32.80 1.36 -16.56
N ARG A 57 -33.88 2.08 -16.85
CA ARG A 57 -35.19 1.87 -16.22
C ARG A 57 -36.07 0.84 -16.93
N THR A 58 -35.95 0.71 -18.25
CA THR A 58 -36.86 -0.11 -19.06
C THR A 58 -36.14 -1.16 -19.92
N GLY A 59 -34.81 -1.25 -19.84
CA GLY A 59 -34.04 -2.28 -20.53
C GLY A 59 -34.36 -3.68 -20.00
N HIS A 60 -34.51 -4.65 -20.90
CA HIS A 60 -34.79 -6.05 -20.55
C HIS A 60 -33.59 -6.99 -20.78
N ASP A 61 -32.45 -6.45 -21.18
CA ASP A 61 -31.23 -7.20 -21.43
C ASP A 61 -30.02 -6.48 -20.80
N LEU A 62 -29.01 -7.26 -20.40
CA LEU A 62 -27.82 -6.75 -19.72
C LEU A 62 -27.02 -5.76 -20.58
N THR A 63 -27.05 -5.89 -21.91
CA THR A 63 -26.29 -5.02 -22.81
C THR A 63 -26.90 -3.62 -22.84
N SER A 64 -28.22 -3.52 -23.04
CA SER A 64 -28.96 -2.25 -23.00
C SER A 64 -28.75 -1.53 -21.68
N VAL A 65 -28.87 -2.24 -20.55
CA VAL A 65 -28.67 -1.65 -19.22
C VAL A 65 -27.21 -1.19 -19.02
N ARG A 66 -26.22 -1.96 -19.48
CA ARG A 66 -24.80 -1.56 -19.42
C ARG A 66 -24.49 -0.31 -20.23
N VAL A 67 -25.08 -0.17 -21.43
CA VAL A 67 -24.96 1.05 -22.25
C VAL A 67 -25.61 2.23 -21.54
N GLY A 68 -26.81 2.03 -20.95
CA GLY A 68 -27.47 3.04 -20.13
C GLY A 68 -26.60 3.51 -18.97
N LEU A 69 -26.01 2.57 -18.21
CA LEU A 69 -25.08 2.86 -17.12
C LEU A 69 -23.83 3.61 -17.60
N ALA A 70 -23.28 3.25 -18.76
CA ALA A 70 -22.12 3.94 -19.34
C ALA A 70 -22.44 5.40 -19.75
N LEU A 71 -23.65 5.65 -20.27
CA LEU A 71 -24.11 7.02 -20.56
C LEU A 71 -24.30 7.82 -19.27
N LEU A 72 -24.92 7.22 -18.23
CA LEU A 72 -25.11 7.88 -16.94
C LEU A 72 -23.80 8.09 -16.18
N ALA A 73 -22.77 7.28 -16.40
CA ALA A 73 -21.44 7.53 -15.85
C ALA A 73 -20.86 8.87 -16.34
N ARG A 74 -21.17 9.26 -17.59
CA ARG A 74 -20.69 10.50 -18.19
C ARG A 74 -21.58 11.70 -17.90
N LEU A 75 -22.89 11.49 -18.00
CA LEU A 75 -23.88 12.56 -18.08
C LEU A 75 -24.93 12.50 -16.97
N GLY A 76 -24.91 11.52 -16.08
CA GLY A 76 -25.94 11.38 -15.05
C GLY A 76 -25.92 12.54 -14.05
N GLU A 77 -27.00 12.64 -13.29
CA GLU A 77 -27.20 13.64 -12.26
C GLU A 77 -27.45 12.94 -10.90
N PRO A 78 -27.40 13.65 -9.75
CA PRO A 78 -27.64 13.05 -8.44
C PRO A 78 -28.98 12.28 -8.34
N ALA A 79 -30.01 12.70 -9.08
CA ALA A 79 -31.31 12.02 -9.14
C ALA A 79 -31.24 10.59 -9.73
N ASP A 80 -30.17 10.25 -10.44
CA ASP A 80 -29.97 8.93 -11.05
C ASP A 80 -29.33 7.92 -10.08
N VAL A 81 -28.74 8.39 -8.98
CA VAL A 81 -27.99 7.56 -8.01
C VAL A 81 -28.79 6.38 -7.45
N PRO A 82 -30.04 6.53 -6.97
CA PRO A 82 -30.81 5.41 -6.43
C PRO A 82 -30.98 4.27 -7.44
N TYR A 83 -31.31 4.60 -8.69
CA TYR A 83 -31.52 3.61 -9.77
C TYR A 83 -30.23 2.87 -10.12
N VAL A 84 -29.11 3.60 -10.22
CA VAL A 84 -27.81 3.01 -10.53
C VAL A 84 -27.37 2.09 -9.39
N ARG A 85 -27.56 2.50 -8.13
CA ARG A 85 -27.24 1.69 -6.95
C ARG A 85 -28.01 0.39 -6.91
N ASP A 86 -29.33 0.44 -7.10
CA ASP A 86 -30.18 -0.74 -7.02
C ASP A 86 -29.87 -1.73 -8.15
N LEU A 87 -29.61 -1.25 -9.38
CA LEU A 87 -29.10 -2.09 -10.47
C LEU A 87 -27.75 -2.73 -10.14
N GLY A 88 -26.89 -2.03 -9.40
CA GLY A 88 -25.57 -2.52 -9.01
C GLY A 88 -25.60 -3.76 -8.11
N LEU A 89 -26.71 -4.00 -7.40
CA LEU A 89 -26.92 -5.20 -6.60
C LEU A 89 -27.23 -6.44 -7.46
N LEU A 90 -27.59 -6.24 -8.73
CA LEU A 90 -27.89 -7.34 -9.66
C LEU A 90 -26.60 -7.95 -10.22
N ARG A 91 -26.58 -9.28 -10.30
CA ARG A 91 -25.45 -10.05 -10.84
C ARG A 91 -25.11 -9.59 -12.26
N GLY A 92 -23.84 -9.23 -12.48
CA GLY A 92 -23.34 -8.80 -13.78
C GLY A 92 -23.49 -7.30 -14.08
N LEU A 93 -24.12 -6.53 -13.20
CA LEU A 93 -24.25 -5.06 -13.31
C LEU A 93 -23.46 -4.28 -12.26
N THR A 94 -22.94 -4.95 -11.21
CA THR A 94 -22.16 -4.32 -10.14
C THR A 94 -21.01 -3.45 -10.64
N ARG A 95 -20.13 -3.98 -11.48
CA ARG A 95 -18.96 -3.22 -11.98
C ARG A 95 -19.38 -2.01 -12.83
N PRO A 96 -20.26 -2.13 -13.83
CA PRO A 96 -20.80 -0.97 -14.56
C PRO A 96 -21.49 0.07 -13.66
N ALA A 97 -22.30 -0.36 -12.70
CA ALA A 97 -23.00 0.54 -11.77
C ALA A 97 -22.01 1.30 -10.87
N VAL A 98 -21.02 0.59 -10.32
CA VAL A 98 -19.94 1.20 -9.54
C VAL A 98 -19.17 2.25 -10.36
N LEU A 99 -18.80 1.95 -11.62
CA LEU A 99 -18.10 2.92 -12.48
C LEU A 99 -18.94 4.18 -12.73
N ALA A 100 -20.26 4.04 -12.85
CA ALA A 100 -21.17 5.17 -12.95
C ALA A 100 -21.24 5.96 -11.64
N LEU A 101 -21.41 5.26 -10.51
CA LEU A 101 -21.48 5.90 -9.19
C LEU A 101 -20.17 6.58 -8.80
N GLU A 102 -19.00 6.06 -9.16
CA GLU A 102 -17.71 6.72 -8.86
C GLU A 102 -17.65 8.17 -9.38
N ARG A 103 -18.42 8.49 -10.43
CA ARG A 103 -18.53 9.84 -10.98
C ARG A 103 -19.71 10.63 -10.41
N LEU A 104 -20.84 9.96 -10.17
CA LEU A 104 -22.08 10.61 -9.70
C LEU A 104 -22.09 10.86 -8.20
N ASP A 105 -21.73 9.83 -7.44
CA ASP A 105 -21.74 9.80 -5.98
C ASP A 105 -20.73 8.74 -5.49
N PRO A 106 -19.48 9.15 -5.21
CA PRO A 106 -18.43 8.27 -4.70
C PRO A 106 -18.83 7.52 -3.42
N ARG A 107 -19.66 8.14 -2.56
CA ARG A 107 -20.15 7.52 -1.32
C ARG A 107 -21.08 6.36 -1.64
N ALA A 108 -22.03 6.54 -2.56
CA ALA A 108 -22.90 5.47 -3.03
C ALA A 108 -22.10 4.36 -3.72
N ALA A 109 -21.06 4.70 -4.49
CA ALA A 109 -20.16 3.72 -5.11
C ALA A 109 -19.43 2.87 -4.06
N ALA A 110 -18.94 3.52 -3.00
CA ALA A 110 -18.23 2.86 -1.92
C ALA A 110 -19.13 1.91 -1.12
N LEU A 111 -20.33 2.37 -0.77
CA LEU A 111 -21.36 1.54 -0.13
C LEU A 111 -21.71 0.31 -0.96
N LEU A 112 -21.94 0.48 -2.27
CA LEU A 112 -22.24 -0.62 -3.18
C LEU A 112 -21.08 -1.63 -3.23
N ARG A 113 -19.83 -1.15 -3.30
CA ARG A 113 -18.64 -2.02 -3.26
C ARG A 113 -18.53 -2.80 -1.95
N LEU A 114 -18.76 -2.17 -0.80
CA LEU A 114 -18.74 -2.84 0.51
C LEU A 114 -19.83 -3.92 0.59
N ALA A 115 -21.04 -3.59 0.12
CA ALA A 115 -22.16 -4.53 0.09
C ALA A 115 -21.88 -5.75 -0.80
N CYS A 116 -21.26 -5.56 -1.97
CA CYS A 116 -21.01 -6.65 -2.91
C CYS A 116 -19.76 -7.48 -2.62
N ARG A 117 -18.75 -6.93 -1.93
CA ARG A 117 -17.46 -7.61 -1.70
C ARG A 117 -17.42 -8.49 -0.45
N THR A 118 -18.39 -8.39 0.43
CA THR A 118 -18.27 -9.00 1.76
C THR A 118 -19.55 -9.73 2.16
N GLN A 119 -19.45 -11.04 2.35
CA GLN A 119 -20.55 -11.86 2.86
C GLN A 119 -20.37 -12.08 4.36
N GLY A 120 -21.23 -11.48 5.18
CA GLY A 120 -21.23 -11.69 6.63
C GLY A 120 -22.10 -10.68 7.39
N PRO A 121 -22.70 -11.08 8.54
CA PRO A 121 -23.63 -10.25 9.31
C PRO A 121 -23.01 -8.94 9.80
N VAL A 122 -21.76 -8.97 10.28
CA VAL A 122 -21.03 -7.78 10.76
C VAL A 122 -20.87 -6.73 9.67
N THR A 123 -20.61 -7.14 8.41
CA THR A 123 -20.50 -6.17 7.31
C THR A 123 -21.88 -5.64 6.87
N ALA A 124 -22.94 -6.43 7.01
CA ALA A 124 -24.29 -5.95 6.72
C ALA A 124 -24.70 -4.83 7.69
N GLU A 125 -24.35 -4.95 8.98
CA GLU A 125 -24.56 -3.92 9.99
C GLU A 125 -23.77 -2.64 9.68
N LEU A 126 -22.48 -2.77 9.32
CA LEU A 126 -21.67 -1.63 8.87
C LEU A 126 -22.30 -0.93 7.66
N VAL A 127 -22.65 -1.68 6.61
CA VAL A 127 -23.25 -1.11 5.39
C VAL A 127 -24.58 -0.43 5.70
N ALA A 128 -25.42 -1.03 6.56
CA ALA A 128 -26.68 -0.45 6.99
C ALA A 128 -26.47 0.88 7.75
N ALA A 129 -25.52 0.90 8.70
CA ALA A 129 -25.20 2.10 9.48
C ALA A 129 -24.68 3.23 8.58
N LEU A 130 -23.74 2.93 7.67
CA LEU A 130 -23.16 3.91 6.74
C LEU A 130 -24.17 4.39 5.69
N GLY A 131 -25.09 3.52 5.28
CA GLY A 131 -26.16 3.80 4.32
C GLY A 131 -27.40 4.51 4.91
N SER A 132 -27.52 4.57 6.23
CA SER A 132 -28.69 5.16 6.91
C SER A 132 -28.83 6.68 6.73
N GLY A 133 -27.72 7.36 6.40
CA GLY A 133 -27.66 8.82 6.40
C GLY A 133 -27.50 9.46 7.80
N ASP A 134 -27.59 8.68 8.87
CA ASP A 134 -27.33 9.15 10.23
C ASP A 134 -25.82 9.21 10.51
N ALA A 135 -25.32 10.43 10.73
CA ALA A 135 -23.92 10.67 11.04
C ALA A 135 -23.46 10.03 12.36
N ARG A 136 -24.35 9.89 13.36
CA ARG A 136 -24.01 9.22 14.63
C ARG A 136 -23.87 7.72 14.43
N ALA A 137 -24.80 7.10 13.71
CA ALA A 137 -24.72 5.69 13.34
C ALA A 137 -23.47 5.41 12.51
N ALA A 138 -23.16 6.26 11.53
CA ALA A 138 -21.95 6.13 10.71
C ALA A 138 -20.67 6.26 11.56
N ALA A 139 -20.59 7.27 12.44
CA ALA A 139 -19.44 7.45 13.33
C ALA A 139 -19.25 6.25 14.27
N ALA A 140 -20.33 5.75 14.88
CA ALA A 140 -20.28 4.58 15.75
C ALA A 140 -19.80 3.32 15.00
N ALA A 141 -20.27 3.12 13.78
CA ALA A 141 -19.86 1.99 12.94
C ALA A 141 -18.39 2.08 12.53
N VAL A 142 -17.89 3.28 12.18
CA VAL A 142 -16.46 3.48 11.90
C VAL A 142 -15.60 3.18 13.13
N ILE A 143 -15.99 3.68 14.31
CA ILE A 143 -15.29 3.42 15.58
C ILE A 143 -15.23 1.93 15.90
N ALA A 144 -16.31 1.19 15.63
CA ALA A 144 -16.42 -0.24 15.92
C ALA A 144 -15.67 -1.13 14.92
N GLU A 145 -15.32 -0.62 13.73
CA GLU A 145 -14.69 -1.44 12.69
C GLU A 145 -13.30 -1.92 13.14
N PRO A 146 -13.03 -3.24 13.10
CA PRO A 146 -11.68 -3.75 13.32
C PRO A 146 -10.79 -3.39 12.13
N LEU A 147 -9.68 -2.70 12.40
CA LEU A 147 -8.68 -2.32 11.40
C LEU A 147 -7.34 -3.02 11.66
N GLY A 148 -7.34 -4.25 12.18
CA GLY A 148 -6.13 -5.06 12.29
C GLY A 148 -5.64 -5.57 10.93
N LEU A 149 -4.44 -6.13 10.92
CA LEU A 149 -3.77 -6.62 9.70
C LEU A 149 -4.57 -7.68 8.94
N THR A 150 -5.35 -8.47 9.65
CA THR A 150 -6.20 -9.53 9.13
C THR A 150 -7.60 -9.05 8.74
N ASP A 151 -7.97 -7.83 9.14
CA ASP A 151 -9.37 -7.43 9.25
C ASP A 151 -9.79 -6.49 8.11
N ALA A 152 -8.94 -5.51 7.77
CA ALA A 152 -9.23 -4.55 6.70
C ALA A 152 -8.02 -4.23 5.84
N GLY A 153 -8.01 -4.73 4.60
CA GLY A 153 -7.04 -4.33 3.58
C GLY A 153 -7.21 -2.88 3.12
N PRO A 154 -6.22 -2.30 2.41
CA PRO A 154 -6.19 -0.87 2.07
C PRO A 154 -7.42 -0.38 1.31
N GLY A 155 -7.91 -1.20 0.36
CA GLY A 155 -9.09 -0.90 -0.42
C GLY A 155 -10.36 -0.86 0.44
N ARG A 156 -10.49 -1.73 1.45
CA ARG A 156 -11.64 -1.70 2.38
C ARG A 156 -11.60 -0.44 3.24
N ALA A 157 -10.42 -0.07 3.77
CA ALA A 157 -10.26 1.15 4.56
C ALA A 157 -10.72 2.40 3.78
N ARG A 158 -10.32 2.52 2.51
CA ARG A 158 -10.78 3.60 1.64
C ARG A 158 -12.29 3.62 1.46
N LEU A 159 -12.88 2.45 1.17
CA LEU A 159 -14.32 2.34 0.97
C LEU A 159 -15.10 2.70 2.23
N ILE A 160 -14.60 2.36 3.42
CA ILE A 160 -15.23 2.75 4.69
C ILE A 160 -15.17 4.28 4.87
N ALA A 161 -14.00 4.90 4.61
CA ALA A 161 -13.85 6.35 4.70
C ALA A 161 -14.77 7.11 3.73
N GLU A 162 -14.85 6.64 2.47
CA GLU A 162 -15.73 7.20 1.43
C GLU A 162 -17.22 7.00 1.78
N ALA A 163 -17.61 5.80 2.19
CA ALA A 163 -19.00 5.46 2.54
C ALA A 163 -19.50 6.23 3.77
N ALA A 164 -18.61 6.52 4.73
CA ALA A 164 -18.92 7.26 5.94
C ALA A 164 -18.97 8.78 5.76
N ASP A 165 -18.54 9.33 4.63
CA ASP A 165 -18.21 10.76 4.49
C ASP A 165 -17.30 11.21 5.66
N LEU A 166 -16.14 10.54 5.77
CA LEU A 166 -15.24 10.71 6.92
C LEU A 166 -14.84 12.17 7.12
N ALA A 167 -14.58 12.91 6.04
CA ALA A 167 -14.32 14.35 6.10
C ALA A 167 -15.50 15.12 6.71
N GLY A 168 -16.74 14.86 6.26
CA GLY A 168 -17.95 15.44 6.85
C GLY A 168 -18.20 15.06 8.30
N LEU A 169 -17.86 13.84 8.72
CA LEU A 169 -17.90 13.43 10.14
C LEU A 169 -16.90 14.23 10.98
N LEU A 170 -15.67 14.38 10.47
CA LEU A 170 -14.60 15.10 11.14
C LEU A 170 -14.76 16.62 11.10
N ARG A 171 -15.59 17.21 10.23
CA ARG A 171 -15.86 18.67 10.25
C ARG A 171 -16.70 19.13 11.45
N ARG A 172 -17.43 18.23 12.11
CA ARG A 172 -18.34 18.58 13.22
C ARG A 172 -17.58 19.11 14.45
N ASP A 173 -18.13 20.12 15.13
CA ASP A 173 -17.48 20.86 16.23
C ASP A 173 -17.00 19.98 17.40
N ARG A 174 -17.72 18.88 17.68
CA ARG A 174 -17.35 17.90 18.70
C ARG A 174 -17.12 16.55 18.04
N THR A 175 -15.85 16.22 17.77
CA THR A 175 -15.47 14.89 17.29
C THR A 175 -15.03 14.02 18.46
N ASP A 176 -15.57 12.81 18.53
CA ASP A 176 -15.14 11.78 19.48
C ASP A 176 -13.64 11.47 19.27
N PRO A 177 -12.78 11.52 20.31
CA PRO A 177 -11.38 11.12 20.21
C PRO A 177 -11.16 9.72 19.63
N ARG A 178 -12.12 8.79 19.81
CA ARG A 178 -12.08 7.44 19.22
C ARG A 178 -12.26 7.50 17.70
N LEU A 179 -13.14 8.37 17.21
CA LEU A 179 -13.32 8.58 15.77
C LEU A 179 -12.07 9.19 15.14
N LEU A 180 -11.42 10.15 15.82
CA LEU A 180 -10.15 10.74 15.34
C LEU A 180 -9.04 9.70 15.22
N LEU A 181 -8.86 8.90 16.27
CA LEU A 181 -7.88 7.81 16.25
C LEU A 181 -8.15 6.84 15.10
N GLN A 182 -9.43 6.51 14.89
CA GLN A 182 -9.82 5.57 13.86
C GLN A 182 -9.70 6.14 12.44
N ALA A 183 -9.97 7.44 12.26
CA ALA A 183 -9.69 8.14 11.02
C ALA A 183 -8.19 8.08 10.68
N GLY A 184 -7.32 8.31 11.66
CA GLY A 184 -5.87 8.15 11.49
C GLY A 184 -5.48 6.72 11.09
N ARG A 185 -6.09 5.70 11.69
CA ARG A 185 -5.86 4.29 11.31
C ARG A 185 -6.31 3.99 9.88
N LEU A 186 -7.46 4.52 9.45
CA LEU A 186 -7.92 4.38 8.07
C LEU A 186 -6.92 5.00 7.09
N LEU A 187 -6.38 6.19 7.39
CA LEU A 187 -5.32 6.81 6.58
C LEU A 187 -4.06 5.94 6.52
N VAL A 188 -3.55 5.47 7.67
CA VAL A 188 -2.40 4.56 7.74
C VAL A 188 -2.64 3.28 6.91
N ARG A 189 -3.86 2.72 6.96
CA ARG A 189 -4.25 1.54 6.17
C ARG A 189 -4.34 1.83 4.67
N MET A 190 -4.90 2.97 4.27
CA MET A 190 -4.98 3.38 2.87
C MET A 190 -3.59 3.62 2.24
N ALA A 191 -2.61 4.00 3.06
CA ALA A 191 -1.23 4.18 2.65
C ALA A 191 -0.39 2.89 2.65
N ASP A 192 -0.95 1.75 3.08
CA ASP A 192 -0.21 0.49 3.11
C ASP A 192 0.19 0.06 1.68
N PRO A 193 1.48 -0.22 1.43
CA PRO A 193 1.95 -0.61 0.11
C PRO A 193 1.55 -2.04 -0.29
N ARG A 194 0.93 -2.84 0.59
CA ARG A 194 0.43 -4.20 0.32
C ARG A 194 -0.88 -4.25 -0.47
N ALA A 195 -1.04 -3.35 -1.42
CA ALA A 195 -2.21 -3.31 -2.28
C ALA A 195 -1.77 -3.20 -3.74
N ASP A 196 -2.66 -3.61 -4.64
CA ASP A 196 -2.46 -3.46 -6.09
C ASP A 196 -2.31 -1.99 -6.52
N ARG A 197 -2.60 -1.04 -5.62
CA ARG A 197 -2.42 0.40 -5.76
C ARG A 197 -2.32 1.10 -4.41
N SER A 198 -1.71 2.29 -4.38
CA SER A 198 -1.82 3.21 -3.24
C SER A 198 -3.25 3.78 -3.14
N GLU A 199 -4.07 3.21 -2.26
CA GLU A 199 -5.49 3.58 -2.12
C GLU A 199 -5.67 5.00 -1.56
N ILE A 200 -4.72 5.49 -0.77
CA ILE A 200 -4.72 6.85 -0.25
C ILE A 200 -4.76 7.91 -1.35
N LEU A 201 -4.05 7.69 -2.46
CA LEU A 201 -4.05 8.60 -3.63
C LEU A 201 -5.39 8.64 -4.36
N HIS A 202 -6.26 7.68 -4.08
CA HIS A 202 -7.58 7.58 -4.69
C HIS A 202 -8.69 7.96 -3.72
N HIS A 203 -8.36 8.38 -2.50
CA HIS A 203 -9.32 8.95 -1.56
C HIS A 203 -9.35 10.46 -1.75
N ARG A 204 -10.41 10.95 -2.40
CA ARG A 204 -10.55 12.36 -2.80
C ARG A 204 -10.36 13.35 -1.65
N ASP A 205 -10.85 13.01 -0.47
CA ASP A 205 -10.86 13.90 0.70
C ASP A 205 -9.68 13.62 1.65
N ALA A 206 -8.69 12.82 1.24
CA ALA A 206 -7.57 12.43 2.10
C ALA A 206 -6.85 13.62 2.73
N ALA A 207 -6.56 14.67 1.96
CA ALA A 207 -5.87 15.86 2.47
C ALA A 207 -6.69 16.57 3.56
N GLU A 208 -8.01 16.68 3.40
CA GLU A 208 -8.92 17.25 4.40
C GLU A 208 -8.97 16.38 5.67
N VAL A 209 -9.04 15.06 5.51
CA VAL A 209 -9.04 14.12 6.64
C VAL A 209 -7.72 14.18 7.40
N TYR A 210 -6.57 14.23 6.72
CA TYR A 210 -5.26 14.42 7.35
C TYR A 210 -5.21 15.70 8.17
N GLU A 211 -5.62 16.82 7.59
CA GLU A 211 -5.64 18.11 8.27
C GLU A 211 -6.51 18.07 9.53
N ALA A 212 -7.72 17.51 9.42
CA ALA A 212 -8.64 17.38 10.54
C ALA A 212 -8.08 16.49 11.66
N VAL A 213 -7.46 15.35 11.31
CA VAL A 213 -6.84 14.43 12.28
C VAL A 213 -5.69 15.11 13.01
N VAL A 214 -4.76 15.73 12.29
CA VAL A 214 -3.57 16.37 12.88
C VAL A 214 -3.96 17.54 13.78
N ARG A 215 -4.74 18.49 13.27
CA ARG A 215 -5.12 19.71 14.03
C ARG A 215 -5.86 19.39 15.32
N ARG A 216 -6.75 18.40 15.29
CA ARG A 216 -7.57 18.03 16.46
C ARG A 216 -6.83 17.14 17.44
N SER A 217 -5.75 16.48 17.02
CA SER A 217 -4.93 15.65 17.90
C SER A 217 -4.13 16.46 18.91
N CYS A 218 -3.84 17.74 18.63
CA CYS A 218 -3.09 18.61 19.54
C CYS A 218 -3.77 18.79 20.92
N GLY A 219 -5.09 18.63 21.02
CA GLY A 219 -5.84 18.73 22.27
C GLY A 219 -6.09 17.41 22.99
N LEU A 220 -5.62 16.28 22.45
CA LEU A 220 -5.88 14.96 23.01
C LEU A 220 -4.82 14.54 24.04
N PRO A 221 -5.21 13.75 25.06
CA PRO A 221 -4.24 13.22 26.00
C PRO A 221 -3.28 12.23 25.31
N PRO A 222 -1.98 12.23 25.65
CA PRO A 222 -0.98 11.37 25.06
C PRO A 222 -1.24 9.90 25.41
N THR A 223 -1.25 9.03 24.40
CA THR A 223 -1.24 7.56 24.57
C THR A 223 -0.31 6.95 23.52
N VAL A 224 0.27 5.78 23.84
CA VAL A 224 1.15 5.04 22.92
C VAL A 224 0.45 4.76 21.58
N GLU A 225 -0.83 4.39 21.63
CA GLU A 225 -1.63 4.09 20.45
C GLU A 225 -1.83 5.31 19.54
N ARG A 226 -2.12 6.48 20.12
CA ARG A 226 -2.25 7.73 19.35
C ARG A 226 -0.91 8.16 18.78
N ALA A 227 0.15 8.09 19.58
CA ALA A 227 1.51 8.46 19.14
C ALA A 227 1.93 7.61 17.95
N ALA A 228 1.64 6.30 17.98
CA ALA A 228 1.99 5.39 16.90
C ALA A 228 1.21 5.66 15.61
N VAL A 229 -0.08 5.97 15.70
CA VAL A 229 -0.86 6.37 14.53
C VAL A 229 -0.34 7.68 13.95
N LEU A 230 -0.13 8.70 14.79
CA LEU A 230 0.36 10.01 14.34
C LEU A 230 1.77 9.95 13.74
N LEU A 231 2.67 9.15 14.33
CA LEU A 231 4.01 8.93 13.77
C LEU A 231 3.93 8.17 12.44
N SER A 232 3.04 7.20 12.31
CA SER A 232 2.82 6.50 11.03
C SER A 232 2.32 7.45 9.94
N LEU A 233 1.44 8.39 10.28
CA LEU A 233 1.00 9.47 9.38
C LEU A 233 2.16 10.39 8.99
N ALA A 234 3.00 10.77 9.96
CA ALA A 234 4.15 11.64 9.71
C ALA A 234 5.17 10.97 8.76
N LEU A 235 5.49 9.69 8.98
CA LEU A 235 6.35 8.91 8.10
C LEU A 235 5.79 8.85 6.67
N ASP A 236 4.47 8.72 6.51
CA ASP A 236 3.86 8.67 5.19
C ASP A 236 3.80 10.02 4.47
N LEU A 237 3.61 11.12 5.22
CA LEU A 237 3.66 12.48 4.71
C LEU A 237 5.07 12.88 4.27
N ASP A 238 6.10 12.42 4.98
CA ASP A 238 7.49 12.74 4.65
C ASP A 238 7.97 12.04 3.37
N SER A 239 7.80 10.72 3.28
CA SER A 239 8.42 9.92 2.20
C SER A 239 7.50 8.88 1.54
N GLY A 240 6.27 8.73 2.02
CA GLY A 240 5.32 7.72 1.53
C GLY A 240 4.39 8.23 0.44
N PRO A 241 3.36 7.44 0.07
CA PRO A 241 2.37 7.87 -0.93
C PRO A 241 1.63 9.15 -0.54
N SER A 242 1.32 9.42 0.73
CA SER A 242 0.58 10.63 1.11
C SER A 242 1.32 11.93 0.80
N HIS A 243 2.65 11.87 0.61
CA HIS A 243 3.44 12.99 0.09
C HIS A 243 2.92 13.50 -1.27
N LEU A 244 2.34 12.63 -2.10
CA LEU A 244 1.84 12.91 -3.46
C LEU A 244 0.37 13.35 -3.51
N LEU A 245 -0.30 13.49 -2.37
CA LEU A 245 -1.64 14.06 -2.33
C LEU A 245 -1.63 15.50 -2.86
N PRO A 246 -2.78 16.02 -3.36
CA PRO A 246 -2.87 17.36 -3.92
C PRO A 246 -2.89 18.44 -2.82
N TRP A 247 -1.76 18.56 -2.11
CA TRP A 247 -1.55 19.55 -1.06
C TRP A 247 -1.52 20.96 -1.63
N ARG A 248 -2.04 21.92 -0.87
CA ARG A 248 -1.74 23.33 -1.11
C ARG A 248 -0.28 23.59 -0.78
N GLU A 249 0.29 24.63 -1.39
CA GLU A 249 1.68 25.03 -1.14
C GLU A 249 1.95 25.20 0.37
N GLY A 250 2.97 24.51 0.88
CA GLY A 250 3.38 24.51 2.28
C GLY A 250 2.44 23.78 3.26
N GLN A 251 1.28 23.29 2.82
CA GLN A 251 0.31 22.65 3.72
C GLN A 251 0.85 21.35 4.33
N ARG A 252 1.54 20.54 3.53
CA ARG A 252 2.11 19.27 3.98
C ARG A 252 3.21 19.50 5.03
N GLU A 253 4.10 20.45 4.76
CA GLU A 253 5.17 20.85 5.67
C GLU A 253 4.59 21.34 7.01
N GLN A 254 3.55 22.18 6.98
CA GLN A 254 2.86 22.62 8.20
C GLN A 254 2.26 21.45 9.00
N LEU A 255 1.73 20.42 8.34
CA LEU A 255 1.22 19.22 9.02
C LEU A 255 2.36 18.40 9.63
N LEU A 256 3.48 18.25 8.93
CA LEU A 256 4.69 17.60 9.46
C LEU A 256 5.25 18.35 10.67
N ASP A 257 5.34 19.68 10.60
CA ASP A 257 5.79 20.52 11.72
C ASP A 257 4.86 20.41 12.92
N ALA A 258 3.54 20.39 12.71
CA ALA A 258 2.56 20.21 13.77
C ALA A 258 2.66 18.83 14.43
N LEU A 259 2.87 17.77 13.63
CA LEU A 259 3.11 16.41 14.14
C LEU A 259 4.42 16.34 14.92
N GLY A 260 5.48 16.98 14.43
CA GLY A 260 6.77 17.08 15.10
C GLY A 260 6.63 17.75 16.45
N ALA A 261 6.10 18.97 16.48
CA ALA A 261 5.89 19.73 17.71
C ALA A 261 5.05 18.97 18.75
N LEU A 262 4.04 18.23 18.31
CA LEU A 262 3.21 17.40 19.19
C LEU A 262 3.99 16.20 19.74
N LEU A 263 4.61 15.39 18.87
CA LEU A 263 5.27 14.15 19.24
C LEU A 263 6.56 14.37 20.04
N THR A 264 7.22 15.51 19.86
CA THR A 264 8.39 15.91 20.66
C THR A 264 8.04 16.67 21.92
N SER A 265 6.76 16.99 22.17
CA SER A 265 6.35 17.66 23.41
C SER A 265 6.55 16.75 24.64
N PRO A 266 6.86 17.27 25.83
CA PRO A 266 7.28 16.45 26.98
C PRO A 266 6.33 15.32 27.36
N GLY A 267 5.02 15.55 27.26
CA GLY A 267 4.00 14.55 27.58
C GLY A 267 3.94 13.37 26.60
N TRP A 268 4.26 13.62 25.33
CA TRP A 268 4.28 12.62 24.26
C TRP A 268 5.66 11.95 24.15
N ALA A 269 6.74 12.73 24.26
CA ALA A 269 8.11 12.25 24.23
C ALA A 269 8.45 11.28 25.38
N ALA A 270 7.77 11.41 26.53
CA ALA A 270 7.94 10.50 27.66
C ALA A 270 7.18 9.15 27.50
N LEU A 271 6.34 8.97 26.47
CA LEU A 271 5.56 7.74 26.29
C LEU A 271 6.42 6.47 26.12
N PRO A 272 7.49 6.46 25.30
CA PRO A 272 8.37 5.30 25.15
C PRO A 272 9.01 4.84 26.46
N ASP A 273 9.39 5.78 27.33
CA ASP A 273 10.12 5.49 28.56
C ASP A 273 9.21 5.00 29.69
N ARG A 274 7.89 5.21 29.55
CA ARG A 274 6.87 4.64 30.45
C ARG A 274 6.58 3.16 30.14
N ALA A 275 7.11 2.62 29.05
CA ALA A 275 6.97 1.21 28.76
C ALA A 275 7.78 0.38 29.76
N ASP A 276 7.08 -0.46 30.53
CA ASP A 276 7.70 -1.35 31.51
C ASP A 276 8.70 -2.31 30.84
N ALA A 277 9.86 -2.51 31.46
CA ALA A 277 10.82 -3.53 31.04
C ALA A 277 10.20 -4.94 31.06
N ALA A 278 9.23 -5.19 31.95
CA ALA A 278 8.46 -6.43 32.00
C ALA A 278 7.34 -6.53 30.94
N ALA A 279 7.10 -5.49 30.14
CA ALA A 279 6.06 -5.51 29.10
C ALA A 279 6.38 -6.56 28.03
N PRO A 280 5.37 -7.14 27.34
CA PRO A 280 5.59 -8.10 26.26
C PRO A 280 6.54 -7.54 25.17
N PRO A 281 7.31 -8.39 24.46
CA PRO A 281 8.29 -7.95 23.46
C PRO A 281 7.74 -6.94 22.44
N GLY A 282 6.49 -7.12 21.99
CA GLY A 282 5.87 -6.21 21.03
C GLY A 282 5.57 -4.81 21.58
N ALA A 283 5.27 -4.69 22.87
CA ALA A 283 5.06 -3.38 23.50
C ALA A 283 6.40 -2.63 23.64
N ARG A 284 7.47 -3.34 24.04
CA ARG A 284 8.82 -2.78 24.12
C ARG A 284 9.34 -2.35 22.75
N HIS A 285 9.15 -3.18 21.73
CA HIS A 285 9.59 -2.83 20.39
C HIS A 285 8.81 -1.64 19.81
N ARG A 286 7.50 -1.56 20.04
CA ARG A 286 6.72 -0.37 19.64
C ARG A 286 7.19 0.89 20.34
N ALA A 287 7.55 0.81 21.62
CA ALA A 287 8.13 1.93 22.36
C ALA A 287 9.50 2.37 21.79
N ALA A 288 10.41 1.41 21.54
CA ALA A 288 11.69 1.70 20.90
C ALA A 288 11.49 2.34 19.51
N TRP A 289 10.62 1.76 18.68
CA TRP A 289 10.25 2.33 17.38
C TRP A 289 9.73 3.76 17.50
N LEU A 290 8.84 4.05 18.45
CA LEU A 290 8.35 5.41 18.69
C LEU A 290 9.50 6.38 18.97
N ARG A 291 10.43 6.01 19.85
CA ARG A 291 11.59 6.84 20.20
C ARG A 291 12.48 7.09 18.98
N ASP A 292 12.89 6.01 18.31
CA ASP A 292 13.92 6.06 17.27
C ASP A 292 13.38 6.66 15.96
N ALA A 293 12.15 6.33 15.56
CA ALA A 293 11.53 6.91 14.38
C ALA A 293 11.15 8.39 14.58
N THR A 294 10.67 8.79 15.78
CA THR A 294 10.41 10.22 16.06
C THR A 294 11.71 11.02 16.05
N GLY A 295 12.75 10.53 16.73
CA GLY A 295 14.05 11.19 16.79
C GLY A 295 14.68 11.39 15.42
N ARG A 296 14.54 10.42 14.52
CA ARG A 296 15.08 10.52 13.14
C ARG A 296 14.26 11.37 12.20
N LEU A 297 12.93 11.28 12.27
CA LEU A 297 12.05 12.01 11.38
C LEU A 297 12.15 13.52 11.62
N PHE A 298 12.24 13.93 12.89
CA PHE A 298 12.25 15.33 13.29
C PHE A 298 13.63 15.84 13.71
N ALA A 299 14.69 15.07 13.51
CA ALA A 299 16.06 15.57 13.65
C ALA A 299 16.31 16.71 12.64
N ALA A 300 17.07 17.71 13.05
CA ALA A 300 17.54 18.75 12.14
C ALA A 300 18.37 18.10 11.02
N ARG A 301 17.96 18.35 9.77
CA ARG A 301 18.64 17.82 8.57
C ARG A 301 19.26 18.99 7.79
N PRO A 302 20.44 18.79 7.18
CA PRO A 302 20.95 19.75 6.20
C PRO A 302 20.01 19.83 4.99
N ALA A 303 20.22 20.83 4.12
CA ALA A 303 19.46 20.97 2.88
C ALA A 303 19.41 19.63 2.13
N PRO A 304 18.21 19.16 1.71
CA PRO A 304 18.08 17.82 1.19
C PRO A 304 18.88 17.68 -0.11
N PRO A 305 19.73 16.65 -0.23
CA PRO A 305 20.36 16.32 -1.51
C PRO A 305 19.29 16.02 -2.56
N ARG A 306 19.68 16.10 -3.84
CA ARG A 306 18.79 15.76 -4.96
C ARG A 306 18.19 14.36 -4.83
N LEU A 307 19.00 13.38 -4.40
CA LEU A 307 18.55 12.04 -4.02
C LEU A 307 18.56 11.91 -2.50
N ARG A 308 17.45 11.45 -1.92
CA ARG A 308 17.34 11.06 -0.51
C ARG A 308 16.85 9.63 -0.40
N ILE A 309 17.47 8.83 0.45
CA ILE A 309 17.19 7.41 0.69
C ILE A 309 16.73 7.24 2.13
N GLU A 310 15.43 7.04 2.35
CA GLU A 310 14.87 6.82 3.69
C GLU A 310 14.59 5.34 3.91
N VAL A 311 15.02 4.78 5.05
CA VAL A 311 14.65 3.42 5.45
C VAL A 311 13.53 3.50 6.49
N VAL A 312 12.33 3.08 6.10
CA VAL A 312 11.13 3.24 6.92
C VAL A 312 10.66 1.91 7.47
N ALA A 313 10.65 1.81 8.81
CA ALA A 313 9.95 0.78 9.55
C ALA A 313 8.57 1.31 9.99
N ALA A 314 7.51 0.58 9.68
CA ALA A 314 6.18 0.92 10.17
C ALA A 314 6.01 0.55 11.65
N ASP A 315 4.88 0.97 12.25
CA ASP A 315 4.46 0.50 13.57
C ASP A 315 4.57 -1.03 13.64
N PRO A 316 5.30 -1.59 14.62
CA PRO A 316 5.50 -3.03 14.71
C PRO A 316 4.23 -3.87 14.83
N VAL A 317 3.14 -3.29 15.35
CA VAL A 317 1.84 -3.97 15.40
C VAL A 317 1.29 -4.22 13.99
N GLU A 318 1.67 -3.38 13.03
CA GLU A 318 1.31 -3.49 11.61
C GLU A 318 2.14 -4.51 10.84
N ARG A 319 3.23 -5.02 11.43
CA ARG A 319 4.09 -6.06 10.83
C ARG A 319 4.41 -5.81 9.35
N ARG A 320 4.48 -4.54 8.90
CA ARG A 320 4.76 -4.18 7.50
C ARG A 320 6.22 -4.48 7.20
N PRO A 321 6.57 -4.78 5.93
CA PRO A 321 7.98 -4.84 5.56
C PRO A 321 8.62 -3.47 5.84
N VAL A 322 9.88 -3.51 6.27
CA VAL A 322 10.73 -2.32 6.23
C VAL A 322 11.04 -2.04 4.75
N GLU A 323 10.90 -0.80 4.34
CA GLU A 323 11.04 -0.39 2.95
C GLU A 323 12.11 0.69 2.79
N THR A 324 12.82 0.62 1.66
CA THR A 324 13.73 1.68 1.22
C THR A 324 12.97 2.62 0.30
N ARG A 325 12.81 3.88 0.71
CA ARG A 325 12.10 4.92 -0.05
C ARG A 325 13.10 5.87 -0.66
N PHE A 326 12.95 6.10 -1.97
CA PHE A 326 13.77 7.04 -2.71
C PHE A 326 12.97 8.31 -2.95
N LEU A 327 13.53 9.46 -2.58
CA LEU A 327 13.02 10.76 -2.98
C LEU A 327 13.99 11.41 -3.95
N ILE A 328 13.49 11.84 -5.10
CA ILE A 328 14.25 12.59 -6.09
C ILE A 328 13.64 13.97 -6.18
N ASP A 329 14.47 15.01 -6.03
CA ASP A 329 14.02 16.41 -5.98
C ASP A 329 12.92 16.59 -4.90
N GLY A 330 13.07 15.85 -3.80
CA GLY A 330 12.14 15.85 -2.67
C GLY A 330 10.85 15.03 -2.87
N ARG A 331 10.60 14.39 -4.03
CA ARG A 331 9.36 13.63 -4.31
C ARG A 331 9.58 12.12 -4.32
N PRO A 332 8.67 11.29 -3.76
CA PRO A 332 8.88 9.85 -3.63
C PRO A 332 8.72 9.12 -4.96
N LEU A 333 9.80 8.48 -5.40
CA LEU A 333 9.90 7.82 -6.69
C LEU A 333 8.96 6.61 -6.84
N VAL A 334 9.00 5.67 -5.89
CA VAL A 334 8.27 4.39 -6.01
C VAL A 334 6.75 4.56 -6.14
N PRO A 335 6.05 5.31 -5.25
CA PRO A 335 4.62 5.50 -5.40
C PRO A 335 4.22 6.33 -6.64
N GLU A 336 5.07 7.23 -7.10
CA GLU A 336 4.83 8.03 -8.31
C GLU A 336 5.05 7.22 -9.61
N ALA A 337 6.13 6.44 -9.65
CA ALA A 337 6.57 5.74 -10.85
C ALA A 337 5.95 4.34 -11.02
N PHE A 338 5.53 3.68 -9.93
CA PHE A 338 5.13 2.28 -9.93
C PHE A 338 3.81 2.04 -9.19
N GLY A 339 3.75 2.41 -7.91
CA GLY A 339 2.53 2.44 -7.11
C GLY A 339 1.83 1.09 -6.85
N ARG A 340 2.48 -0.07 -7.08
CA ARG A 340 1.91 -1.43 -6.93
C ARG A 340 2.52 -2.25 -5.78
N GLY A 341 3.39 -1.64 -4.99
CA GLY A 341 4.14 -2.31 -3.94
C GLY A 341 5.15 -1.39 -3.25
N PRO A 342 5.78 -1.87 -2.16
CA PRO A 342 6.78 -1.11 -1.43
C PRO A 342 8.10 -1.06 -2.20
N GLY A 343 8.97 -0.12 -1.81
CA GLY A 343 10.38 -0.23 -2.14
C GLY A 343 10.97 -1.50 -1.53
N HIS A 344 11.99 -2.08 -2.16
CA HIS A 344 12.63 -3.26 -1.61
C HIS A 344 13.26 -2.98 -0.24
N ALA A 345 13.43 -4.06 0.53
CA ALA A 345 14.00 -3.98 1.86
C ALA A 345 15.46 -3.49 1.81
N PRO A 346 15.94 -2.77 2.84
CA PRO A 346 17.31 -2.26 2.89
C PRO A 346 18.36 -3.38 2.76
N GLU A 347 18.04 -4.61 3.18
CA GLU A 347 18.94 -5.75 3.02
C GLU A 347 19.20 -6.11 1.54
N HIS A 348 18.27 -5.78 0.65
CA HIS A 348 18.39 -6.03 -0.79
C HIS A 348 18.99 -4.85 -1.54
N LEU A 349 18.79 -3.61 -1.09
CA LEU A 349 19.21 -2.42 -1.82
C LEU A 349 20.50 -1.79 -1.27
N LEU A 350 20.69 -1.85 0.04
CA LEU A 350 21.81 -1.21 0.73
C LEU A 350 22.87 -2.26 1.12
N ASP A 351 22.47 -3.33 1.81
CA ASP A 351 23.42 -4.34 2.33
C ASP A 351 24.02 -5.26 1.23
N SER A 352 23.42 -5.31 0.05
CA SER A 352 23.96 -6.04 -1.13
C SER A 352 25.03 -5.25 -1.87
N GLY A 353 25.02 -3.92 -1.75
CA GLY A 353 25.83 -3.02 -2.56
C GLY A 353 25.30 -2.79 -3.99
N ASP A 354 24.08 -3.22 -4.32
CA ASP A 354 23.52 -3.10 -5.68
C ASP A 354 23.40 -1.64 -6.14
N LEU A 355 23.19 -0.70 -5.21
CA LEU A 355 23.13 0.73 -5.50
C LEU A 355 24.50 1.42 -5.61
N VAL A 356 25.60 0.73 -5.33
CA VAL A 356 26.96 1.30 -5.46
C VAL A 356 27.27 1.51 -6.94
N ALA A 357 27.38 2.78 -7.34
CA ALA A 357 27.61 3.15 -8.73
C ALA A 357 29.07 2.90 -9.13
N THR A 358 29.26 2.10 -10.19
CA THR A 358 30.55 1.84 -10.81
C THR A 358 30.53 2.25 -12.29
N GLY A 359 31.68 2.27 -12.95
CA GLY A 359 31.72 2.53 -14.41
C GLY A 359 30.99 1.48 -15.24
N GLU A 360 30.74 0.29 -14.69
CA GLU A 360 29.91 -0.74 -15.30
C GLU A 360 28.42 -0.49 -14.99
N PRO A 361 27.54 -0.38 -16.01
CA PRO A 361 26.10 -0.23 -15.80
C PRO A 361 25.49 -1.48 -15.15
N ARG A 362 24.66 -1.28 -14.12
CA ARG A 362 23.97 -2.38 -13.40
C ARG A 362 22.49 -2.13 -13.30
N GLU A 363 21.68 -3.12 -13.63
CA GLU A 363 20.24 -3.08 -13.40
C GLU A 363 19.93 -3.43 -11.95
N VAL A 364 19.22 -2.54 -11.26
CA VAL A 364 18.81 -2.67 -9.86
C VAL A 364 17.29 -2.68 -9.80
N ARG A 365 16.72 -3.66 -9.09
CA ARG A 365 15.27 -3.70 -8.80
C ARG A 365 14.98 -2.84 -7.58
N LEU A 366 14.33 -1.70 -7.76
CA LEU A 366 14.01 -0.76 -6.68
C LEU A 366 12.75 -1.16 -5.90
N ALA A 367 11.75 -1.72 -6.58
CA ALA A 367 10.48 -2.11 -6.00
C ALA A 367 9.89 -3.31 -6.74
N GLU A 368 9.10 -4.11 -6.04
CA GLU A 368 8.33 -5.22 -6.61
C GLU A 368 6.86 -5.07 -6.18
N ALA A 369 5.95 -5.47 -7.06
CA ALA A 369 4.54 -5.49 -6.69
C ALA A 369 4.31 -6.43 -5.50
N TRP A 370 3.33 -6.09 -4.65
CA TRP A 370 3.00 -6.91 -3.48
C TRP A 370 2.66 -8.37 -3.83
N CYS A 371 2.02 -8.61 -4.98
CA CYS A 371 1.73 -9.96 -5.44
C CYS A 371 3.00 -10.69 -5.88
N THR A 372 3.61 -10.26 -6.99
CA THR A 372 4.94 -10.64 -7.50
C THR A 372 5.25 -9.83 -8.76
N GLU A 373 6.52 -9.82 -9.18
CA GLU A 373 6.93 -9.30 -10.50
C GLU A 373 6.18 -9.98 -11.66
N GLY A 374 5.95 -11.30 -11.59
CA GLY A 374 5.24 -12.03 -12.66
C GLY A 374 3.77 -11.66 -12.83
N CYS A 375 3.15 -11.05 -11.81
CA CYS A 375 1.74 -10.66 -11.85
C CYS A 375 1.56 -9.16 -12.16
N CYS A 376 2.19 -8.29 -11.37
CA CYS A 376 2.02 -6.84 -11.47
C CYS A 376 3.33 -6.08 -11.77
N GLY A 377 4.42 -6.79 -12.04
CA GLY A 377 5.72 -6.24 -12.40
C GLY A 377 6.55 -5.73 -11.23
N ALA A 378 7.65 -5.09 -11.59
CA ALA A 378 8.61 -4.47 -10.71
C ALA A 378 9.11 -3.15 -11.32
N LEU A 379 9.76 -2.32 -10.53
CA LEU A 379 10.47 -1.12 -10.97
C LEU A 379 11.97 -1.39 -10.95
N HIS A 380 12.61 -1.35 -12.11
CA HIS A 380 14.06 -1.44 -12.26
C HIS A 380 14.63 -0.14 -12.81
N VAL A 381 15.89 0.09 -12.49
CA VAL A 381 16.71 1.19 -13.01
C VAL A 381 18.11 0.68 -13.34
N THR A 382 18.76 1.24 -14.35
CA THR A 382 20.19 1.06 -14.57
C THR A 382 20.95 2.17 -13.86
N VAL A 383 21.85 1.78 -12.95
CA VAL A 383 22.76 2.67 -12.21
C VAL A 383 24.15 2.56 -12.81
N VAL A 384 24.75 3.69 -13.15
CA VAL A 384 26.12 3.77 -13.69
C VAL A 384 26.81 5.04 -13.20
N ARG A 385 28.12 4.97 -12.98
CA ARG A 385 28.97 6.15 -12.73
C ARG A 385 29.59 6.61 -14.04
N GLU A 386 29.31 7.85 -14.42
CA GLU A 386 29.83 8.53 -15.60
C GLU A 386 30.66 9.74 -15.14
N GLY A 387 31.96 9.53 -14.91
CA GLY A 387 32.83 10.60 -14.39
C GLY A 387 32.47 11.01 -12.97
N ASP A 388 32.14 12.28 -12.79
CA ASP A 388 31.70 12.90 -11.54
C ASP A 388 30.18 12.82 -11.32
N GLU A 389 29.44 12.15 -12.21
CA GLU A 389 28.01 11.92 -12.06
C GLU A 389 27.67 10.44 -11.85
N VAL A 390 26.60 10.19 -11.08
CA VAL A 390 25.87 8.92 -11.07
C VAL A 390 24.58 9.12 -11.86
N VAL A 391 24.36 8.24 -12.84
CA VAL A 391 23.21 8.30 -13.75
C VAL A 391 22.28 7.13 -13.48
N TRP A 392 21.01 7.44 -13.27
CA TRP A 392 19.90 6.50 -13.20
C TRP A 392 19.09 6.60 -14.50
N ARG A 393 19.12 5.55 -15.33
CA ARG A 393 18.47 5.52 -16.64
C ARG A 393 17.87 4.15 -16.96
N ASP A 394 17.37 3.98 -18.19
CA ASP A 394 16.90 2.71 -18.75
C ASP A 394 15.85 2.00 -17.86
N TRP A 395 14.88 2.79 -17.40
CA TRP A 395 13.82 2.34 -16.51
C TRP A 395 12.98 1.21 -17.11
N ARG A 396 12.86 0.08 -16.39
CA ARG A 396 11.92 -1.01 -16.70
C ARG A 396 10.80 -1.06 -15.67
N ARG A 397 9.56 -0.95 -16.13
CA ARG A 397 8.34 -1.06 -15.31
C ARG A 397 7.15 -1.43 -16.20
N PRO A 398 6.01 -1.83 -15.62
CA PRO A 398 4.80 -2.14 -16.40
C PRO A 398 4.33 -0.96 -17.27
N ASP A 399 3.83 -1.27 -18.47
CA ASP A 399 3.30 -0.28 -19.43
C ASP A 399 2.04 0.45 -18.93
N ARG A 400 1.44 -0.02 -17.83
CA ARG A 400 0.25 0.58 -17.22
C ARG A 400 0.41 0.72 -15.71
N LEU A 401 0.15 1.92 -15.22
CA LEU A 401 -0.02 2.19 -13.79
C LEU A 401 -1.28 1.53 -13.25
N PRO A 402 -1.41 1.40 -11.91
CA PRO A 402 -2.69 1.08 -11.34
C PRO A 402 -3.79 2.03 -11.84
N GLY A 403 -4.96 1.48 -12.16
CA GLY A 403 -6.05 2.24 -12.80
C GLY A 403 -5.99 2.24 -14.34
N GLY A 404 -4.91 1.74 -14.95
CA GLY A 404 -4.83 1.48 -16.40
C GLY A 404 -4.27 2.62 -17.25
N ALA A 405 -3.87 3.73 -16.61
CA ALA A 405 -3.19 4.84 -17.29
C ALA A 405 -1.79 4.42 -17.75
N VAL A 406 -1.34 4.98 -18.88
CA VAL A 406 0.04 4.84 -19.34
C VAL A 406 0.90 5.81 -18.51
N PRO A 407 1.96 5.34 -17.82
CA PRO A 407 2.82 6.23 -17.06
C PRO A 407 3.60 7.18 -17.99
N PRO A 408 3.82 8.44 -17.59
CA PRO A 408 4.73 9.34 -18.33
C PRO A 408 6.15 8.78 -18.29
N PRO A 409 6.97 8.90 -19.35
CA PRO A 409 8.33 8.39 -19.36
C PRO A 409 9.16 8.98 -18.22
N LEU A 410 9.97 8.15 -17.55
CA LEU A 410 10.89 8.64 -16.53
C LEU A 410 12.16 9.17 -17.21
N PRO A 411 12.62 10.37 -16.87
CA PRO A 411 13.87 10.89 -17.40
C PRO A 411 15.07 10.10 -16.84
N ALA A 412 16.22 10.27 -17.49
CA ALA A 412 17.48 9.93 -16.85
C ALA A 412 17.76 10.95 -15.74
N TYR A 413 17.97 10.48 -14.51
CA TYR A 413 18.36 11.33 -13.40
C TYR A 413 19.87 11.32 -13.24
N ARG A 414 20.43 12.49 -12.96
CA ARG A 414 21.86 12.71 -12.79
C ARG A 414 22.11 13.28 -11.40
N PHE A 415 23.04 12.68 -10.69
CA PHE A 415 23.42 13.08 -9.35
C PHE A 415 24.92 13.35 -9.32
N ASP A 416 25.33 14.39 -8.59
CA ASP A 416 26.74 14.52 -8.21
C ASP A 416 27.18 13.24 -7.49
N ALA A 417 28.29 12.66 -7.94
CA ALA A 417 28.69 11.34 -7.47
C ALA A 417 29.19 11.35 -6.02
N ALA A 418 29.76 12.46 -5.54
CA ALA A 418 30.17 12.59 -4.15
C ALA A 418 28.94 12.71 -3.22
N ALA A 419 27.93 13.48 -3.63
CA ALA A 419 26.67 13.59 -2.91
C ALA A 419 25.89 12.26 -2.90
N TYR A 420 25.89 11.53 -4.02
CA TYR A 420 25.29 10.20 -4.12
C TYR A 420 25.96 9.20 -3.15
N ASP A 421 27.29 9.12 -3.18
CA ASP A 421 28.05 8.20 -2.31
C ASP A 421 27.89 8.58 -0.83
N ALA A 422 27.87 9.87 -0.50
CA ALA A 422 27.64 10.36 0.85
C ALA A 422 26.24 9.98 1.36
N GLU A 423 25.20 10.13 0.53
CA GLU A 423 23.83 9.74 0.89
C GLU A 423 23.69 8.23 1.04
N LEU A 424 24.27 7.44 0.14
CA LEU A 424 24.28 5.98 0.24
C LEU A 424 25.00 5.53 1.52
N ALA A 425 26.17 6.09 1.82
CA ALA A 425 26.91 5.80 3.04
C ALA A 425 26.19 6.25 4.32
N ARG A 426 25.38 7.31 4.25
CA ARG A 426 24.49 7.71 5.35
C ARG A 426 23.39 6.66 5.55
N ALA A 427 22.67 6.30 4.49
CA ALA A 427 21.56 5.35 4.54
C ALA A 427 22.01 3.96 5.02
N VAL A 428 23.19 3.49 4.60
CA VAL A 428 23.78 2.20 5.05
C VAL A 428 24.13 2.20 6.54
N ARG A 429 24.63 3.32 7.07
CA ARG A 429 24.99 3.46 8.49
C ARG A 429 23.79 3.64 9.41
N GLU A 430 22.63 3.98 8.86
CA GLU A 430 21.42 4.16 9.63
C GLU A 430 20.91 2.80 10.12
N ASP A 431 20.76 2.65 11.44
CA ASP A 431 20.39 1.38 12.09
C ASP A 431 19.11 1.49 12.94
N GLY A 432 18.60 2.68 13.23
CA GLY A 432 17.42 2.89 14.08
C GLY A 432 16.10 2.30 13.55
N TRP A 433 16.09 1.72 12.35
CA TRP A 433 14.96 0.97 11.79
C TRP A 433 15.03 -0.53 12.09
N SER A 434 16.20 -1.01 12.52
CA SER A 434 16.49 -2.40 12.89
C SER A 434 16.13 -2.65 14.35
N TRP A 435 15.89 -3.91 14.69
CA TRP A 435 15.69 -4.38 16.06
C TRP A 435 16.48 -5.68 16.24
N PRO A 436 16.69 -6.16 17.49
CA PRO A 436 17.73 -7.15 17.76
C PRO A 436 17.64 -8.43 16.91
N ALA A 437 16.43 -8.97 16.69
CA ALA A 437 16.22 -10.09 15.78
C ALA A 437 16.56 -9.74 14.32
N ARG A 438 16.12 -8.58 13.82
CA ARG A 438 16.41 -8.17 12.44
C ARG A 438 17.90 -7.94 12.22
N GLU A 439 18.57 -7.31 13.19
CA GLU A 439 20.01 -7.10 13.17
C GLU A 439 20.78 -8.42 13.18
N THR A 440 20.37 -9.37 14.02
CA THR A 440 20.92 -10.74 14.02
C THR A 440 20.77 -11.38 12.64
N ALA A 441 19.59 -11.26 12.00
CA ALA A 441 19.35 -11.77 10.66
C ALA A 441 20.27 -11.13 9.60
N ARG A 442 20.47 -9.81 9.66
CA ARG A 442 21.36 -9.06 8.75
C ARG A 442 22.81 -9.50 8.88
N LEU A 443 23.31 -9.56 10.11
CA LEU A 443 24.69 -9.99 10.41
C LEU A 443 24.93 -11.44 9.99
N LEU A 444 23.95 -12.32 10.23
CA LEU A 444 24.00 -13.72 9.81
C LEU A 444 23.96 -13.86 8.29
N ALA A 445 23.11 -13.10 7.60
CA ALA A 445 23.08 -13.06 6.14
C ALA A 445 24.40 -12.56 5.55
N ALA A 446 24.99 -11.52 6.14
CA ALA A 446 26.29 -10.99 5.73
C ALA A 446 27.41 -12.01 5.96
N GLY A 447 27.41 -12.73 7.09
CA GLY A 447 28.33 -13.83 7.36
C GLY A 447 28.23 -14.94 6.31
N LEU A 448 27.01 -15.38 6.00
CA LEU A 448 26.77 -16.44 5.01
C LEU A 448 27.08 -16.01 3.57
N ARG A 449 27.03 -14.71 3.25
CA ARG A 449 27.51 -14.19 1.96
C ARG A 449 29.04 -14.24 1.86
N ARG A 450 29.75 -13.99 2.96
CA ARG A 450 31.22 -14.09 3.00
C ARG A 450 31.68 -15.54 2.95
N ASP A 451 30.98 -16.42 3.66
CA ASP A 451 31.33 -17.83 3.82
C ASP A 451 30.21 -18.76 3.31
N PRO A 452 29.95 -18.81 1.98
CA PRO A 452 28.85 -19.59 1.40
C PRO A 452 29.01 -21.11 1.57
N GLU A 453 30.23 -21.58 1.87
CA GLU A 453 30.56 -22.98 2.08
C GLU A 453 30.03 -23.55 3.42
N LEU A 454 29.67 -22.69 4.38
CA LEU A 454 29.20 -23.10 5.72
C LEU A 454 27.96 -24.01 5.68
N PRO A 455 26.88 -23.70 4.94
CA PRO A 455 25.79 -24.64 4.75
C PRO A 455 26.13 -25.71 3.69
N ALA A 456 26.92 -25.38 2.67
CA ALA A 456 27.20 -26.27 1.55
C ALA A 456 27.94 -27.56 1.97
N ARG A 457 28.87 -27.47 2.92
CA ARG A 457 29.61 -28.61 3.48
C ARG A 457 28.72 -29.70 4.10
N TRP A 458 27.52 -29.34 4.53
CA TRP A 458 26.52 -30.27 5.08
C TRP A 458 25.56 -30.79 4.01
N GLY A 459 25.76 -30.42 2.75
CA GLY A 459 24.78 -30.63 1.69
C GLY A 459 23.50 -29.84 1.93
N ALA A 460 23.59 -28.64 2.51
CA ALA A 460 22.46 -27.73 2.69
C ALA A 460 22.59 -26.53 1.75
N ARG A 461 21.51 -26.21 1.03
CA ARG A 461 21.38 -25.02 0.20
C ARG A 461 20.56 -23.98 0.96
N LEU A 462 21.21 -22.85 1.28
CA LEU A 462 20.53 -21.70 1.88
C LEU A 462 19.46 -21.16 0.91
N LEU A 463 18.26 -20.92 1.42
CA LEU A 463 17.19 -20.26 0.68
C LEU A 463 17.11 -18.78 1.05
N ARG A 464 17.09 -18.48 2.35
CA ARG A 464 17.01 -17.11 2.86
C ARG A 464 17.33 -17.03 4.35
N VAL A 465 17.68 -15.83 4.78
CA VAL A 465 17.77 -15.41 6.19
C VAL A 465 16.82 -14.24 6.38
N GLY A 466 16.19 -14.13 7.55
CA GLY A 466 15.25 -13.04 7.82
C GLY A 466 14.51 -13.24 9.13
N LEU A 467 13.31 -12.70 9.20
CA LEU A 467 12.44 -12.78 10.39
C LEU A 467 11.36 -13.83 10.20
N ASP A 468 11.05 -14.57 11.26
CA ASP A 468 9.97 -15.55 11.23
C ASP A 468 8.63 -14.88 10.86
N THR A 469 7.89 -15.53 9.97
CA THR A 469 6.63 -14.99 9.44
C THR A 469 5.52 -14.86 10.49
N ARG A 470 5.57 -15.68 11.56
CA ARG A 470 4.59 -15.69 12.64
C ARG A 470 5.02 -14.77 13.79
N ASP A 471 6.34 -14.67 13.99
CA ASP A 471 6.94 -13.85 15.03
C ASP A 471 8.07 -12.94 14.48
N PRO A 472 7.81 -11.63 14.30
CA PRO A 472 8.83 -10.70 13.82
C PRO A 472 9.97 -10.46 14.80
N TYR A 473 9.88 -10.99 16.04
CA TYR A 473 10.93 -10.93 17.05
C TYR A 473 11.87 -12.15 17.03
N THR A 474 11.68 -13.06 16.07
CA THR A 474 12.50 -14.25 15.93
C THR A 474 13.26 -14.20 14.61
N THR A 475 14.59 -14.39 14.67
CA THR A 475 15.42 -14.59 13.48
C THR A 475 15.17 -16.00 12.95
N ALA A 476 15.07 -16.16 11.64
CA ALA A 476 14.90 -17.46 11.00
C ALA A 476 15.83 -17.65 9.79
N LEU A 477 16.35 -18.87 9.68
CA LEU A 477 17.10 -19.37 8.55
C LEU A 477 16.28 -20.41 7.82
N TRP A 478 16.15 -20.30 6.50
CA TRP A 478 15.51 -21.31 5.66
C TRP A 478 16.53 -21.93 4.74
N PHE A 479 16.57 -23.26 4.69
CA PHE A 479 17.45 -24.01 3.82
C PHE A 479 16.81 -25.32 3.37
N ARG A 480 17.37 -25.95 2.35
CA ARG A 480 16.97 -27.28 1.86
C ARG A 480 18.18 -28.19 1.78
N SER A 481 17.95 -29.49 1.81
CA SER A 481 18.98 -30.45 1.40
C SER A 481 19.32 -30.24 -0.08
N ALA A 482 20.60 -30.29 -0.43
CA ALA A 482 21.06 -30.26 -1.80
C ALA A 482 20.57 -31.52 -2.55
N PRO A 483 20.28 -31.41 -3.87
CA PRO A 483 19.96 -32.56 -4.70
C PRO A 483 21.04 -33.65 -4.60
N GLY A 484 20.63 -34.92 -4.46
CA GLY A 484 21.57 -36.05 -4.31
C GLY A 484 22.06 -36.34 -2.88
N SER A 485 21.70 -35.52 -1.88
CA SER A 485 21.86 -35.89 -0.47
C SER A 485 20.87 -37.01 -0.10
N PRO A 486 21.22 -37.97 0.79
CA PRO A 486 20.30 -39.05 1.20
C PRO A 486 18.95 -38.55 1.76
N ALA A 487 18.90 -37.30 2.26
CA ALA A 487 17.68 -36.64 2.73
C ALA A 487 16.82 -35.97 1.63
N GLY A 488 17.32 -35.89 0.39
CA GLY A 488 16.62 -35.32 -0.78
C GLY A 488 15.82 -36.33 -1.59
N ALA A 489 15.91 -37.62 -1.26
CA ALA A 489 15.34 -38.74 -2.04
C ALA A 489 13.97 -39.25 -1.53
N ALA A 490 13.19 -38.42 -0.82
CA ALA A 490 11.93 -38.86 -0.23
C ALA A 490 10.69 -38.33 -0.98
N ASP A 491 9.90 -39.28 -1.47
CA ASP A 491 8.47 -39.25 -1.82
C ASP A 491 8.00 -38.21 -2.82
N GLY A 492 8.05 -38.55 -4.12
CA GLY A 492 7.00 -38.35 -5.15
C GLY A 492 6.33 -36.96 -5.29
N ARG A 493 6.80 -35.94 -4.59
CA ARG A 493 6.40 -34.54 -4.69
C ARG A 493 7.56 -33.80 -5.35
N ASP A 494 7.23 -32.83 -6.19
CA ASP A 494 8.23 -32.10 -6.98
C ASP A 494 9.26 -31.31 -6.16
N GLU A 495 9.17 -31.22 -4.83
CA GLU A 495 10.27 -30.79 -3.93
C GLU A 495 9.91 -30.97 -2.43
N PRO A 496 10.82 -31.46 -1.56
CA PRO A 496 10.58 -31.54 -0.12
C PRO A 496 10.51 -30.15 0.54
N PRO A 497 9.74 -30.01 1.63
CA PRO A 497 9.61 -28.73 2.32
C PRO A 497 10.94 -28.28 2.94
N PRO A 498 11.20 -26.97 3.02
CA PRO A 498 12.43 -26.44 3.59
C PRO A 498 12.50 -26.69 5.10
N PHE A 499 13.74 -26.74 5.60
CA PHE A 499 14.04 -26.64 7.03
C PHE A 499 13.99 -25.18 7.46
N VAL A 500 13.60 -24.95 8.72
CA VAL A 500 13.58 -23.64 9.36
C VAL A 500 14.34 -23.75 10.69
N TRP A 501 15.43 -23.01 10.81
CA TRP A 501 16.12 -22.82 12.08
C TRP A 501 15.71 -21.47 12.67
N ARG A 502 15.11 -21.48 13.87
CA ARG A 502 14.69 -20.28 14.59
C ARG A 502 15.67 -19.92 15.68
N LEU A 503 15.97 -18.64 15.77
CA LEU A 503 16.86 -18.00 16.72
C LEU A 503 16.05 -16.91 17.43
N PRO A 504 15.39 -17.23 18.57
CA PRO A 504 14.58 -16.27 19.30
C PRO A 504 15.44 -15.14 19.88
N ASP A 505 14.81 -14.00 20.16
CA ASP A 505 15.46 -12.92 20.87
C ASP A 505 15.53 -13.20 22.38
N ASP A 506 16.70 -13.58 22.85
CA ASP A 506 17.01 -13.89 24.26
C ASP A 506 17.60 -12.71 25.03
N GLY A 507 17.71 -11.53 24.39
CA GLY A 507 18.30 -10.32 24.98
C GLY A 507 19.82 -10.23 24.83
N THR A 508 20.49 -11.25 24.28
CA THR A 508 21.91 -11.19 23.96
C THR A 508 22.18 -10.21 22.82
N ASP A 509 23.38 -9.61 22.80
CA ASP A 509 23.79 -8.72 21.72
C ASP A 509 23.63 -9.39 20.34
N PRO A 510 23.02 -8.71 19.34
CA PRO A 510 22.81 -9.29 18.00
C PRO A 510 24.09 -9.80 17.32
N ARG A 511 25.26 -9.17 17.56
CA ARG A 511 26.53 -9.60 16.96
C ARG A 511 27.01 -10.89 17.59
N GLU A 512 26.89 -11.02 18.91
CA GLU A 512 27.24 -12.25 19.61
C GLU A 512 26.34 -13.42 19.17
N ARG A 513 25.03 -13.18 19.02
CA ARG A 513 24.09 -14.19 18.51
C ARG A 513 24.39 -14.60 17.09
N ALA A 514 24.63 -13.66 16.18
CA ALA A 514 24.96 -13.97 14.80
C ALA A 514 26.28 -14.75 14.70
N ALA A 515 27.31 -14.37 15.48
CA ALA A 515 28.58 -15.07 15.53
C ALA A 515 28.42 -16.49 16.11
N ALA A 516 27.62 -16.67 17.15
CA ALA A 516 27.32 -17.99 17.70
C ALA A 516 26.57 -18.87 16.70
N ALA A 517 25.63 -18.31 15.93
CA ALA A 517 24.91 -19.03 14.89
C ALA A 517 25.84 -19.48 13.75
N LEU A 518 26.75 -18.60 13.29
CA LEU A 518 27.75 -18.95 12.28
C LEU A 518 28.72 -20.04 12.77
N ARG A 519 29.19 -19.95 14.02
CA ARG A 519 30.03 -21.01 14.63
C ARG A 519 29.30 -22.34 14.68
N ARG A 520 28.03 -22.36 15.10
CA ARG A 520 27.24 -23.59 15.13
C ARG A 520 27.07 -24.20 13.75
N LEU A 521 26.85 -23.40 12.70
CA LEU A 521 26.81 -23.87 11.31
C LEU A 521 28.16 -24.43 10.84
N ALA A 522 29.28 -23.96 11.38
CA ALA A 522 30.60 -24.50 11.08
C ALA A 522 30.86 -25.85 11.77
N GLU A 523 30.22 -26.12 12.90
CA GLU A 523 30.52 -27.25 13.78
C GLU A 523 29.49 -28.39 13.69
N GLN A 524 28.23 -28.10 13.39
CA GLN A 524 27.11 -29.05 13.46
C GLN A 524 26.23 -28.99 12.21
N ASP A 525 25.69 -30.14 11.79
CA ASP A 525 24.74 -30.21 10.69
C ASP A 525 23.44 -29.47 11.05
N PRO A 526 23.02 -28.45 10.28
CA PRO A 526 21.82 -27.68 10.58
C PRO A 526 20.53 -28.48 10.58
N ARG A 527 20.49 -29.67 9.97
CA ARG A 527 19.32 -30.55 9.97
C ARG A 527 19.05 -31.19 11.34
N GLU A 528 20.03 -31.23 12.24
CA GLU A 528 19.88 -31.82 13.57
C GLU A 528 19.11 -30.90 14.54
N TYR A 529 19.08 -29.59 14.27
CA TYR A 529 18.45 -28.59 15.15
C TYR A 529 17.45 -27.67 14.45
N ALA A 530 17.29 -27.78 13.12
CA ALA A 530 16.25 -27.10 12.38
C ALA A 530 14.98 -27.94 12.27
N GLU A 531 13.83 -27.30 12.32
CA GLU A 531 12.55 -27.97 12.12
C GLU A 531 12.25 -28.13 10.63
N ARG A 532 11.78 -29.31 10.21
CA ARG A 532 11.24 -29.49 8.86
C ARG A 532 9.83 -28.88 8.81
N ARG A 533 9.56 -27.96 7.89
CA ARG A 533 8.23 -27.36 7.78
C ARG A 533 7.22 -28.42 7.31
N GLY A 534 6.47 -29.02 8.23
CA GLY A 534 5.40 -29.95 7.87
C GLY A 534 4.37 -29.27 6.99
N GLY A 535 3.95 -29.93 5.89
CA GLY A 535 2.80 -29.51 5.11
C GLY A 535 1.55 -29.68 5.96
N GLY A 536 1.09 -28.59 6.57
CA GLY A 536 -0.12 -28.53 7.38
C GLY A 536 -0.91 -27.28 7.02
N HIS A 537 -2.10 -27.54 6.48
CA HIS A 537 -3.25 -26.71 6.06
C HIS A 537 -3.20 -25.19 6.22
#